data_AF-A0A4Q3WDE0-F1
#
_entry.id   AF-A0A4Q3WDE0-F1
#
_cell.length_a   1.000
_cell.length_b   1.000
_cell.length_c   1.000
_cell.angle_alpha   90.00
_cell.angle_beta   90.00
_cell.angle_gamma   90.00
#
_symmetry.space_group_name_H-M   'P 1'
#
loop_
_entity.id
_entity.type
_entity.pdbx_description
1 polymer ?
#
loop_
_entity_poly.entity_id
_entity_poly.type
_entity_poly.pdbx_seq_one_letter_code
_entity_poly.pdbx_strand_id
1 'polypeptide(L)'
;MVSDQEFKRALGYANSAIDLLKRATIPPYPQFYELLYTYATGVNPSLNSRINSIFREGDPTVDLAERLYNEFLKAQDANERISSVSERMSHRIEAVHDAIDTAMTTANAYSGALQAATGDLDGDADPQTLKVMARRLLGETRRMQDANHQLEQKLQASRHDLEGLRIGIAVK
;
A
#
# COMPACT_ATOMS: atom_id res chain seq x y z
N MET A 1 14.85 -19.09 -8.99
CA MET A 1 16.23 -19.49 -8.67
C MET A 1 17.14 -18.33 -8.98
N VAL A 2 17.97 -17.91 -8.03
CA VAL A 2 19.02 -16.88 -8.26
C VAL A 2 20.00 -17.45 -9.28
N SER A 3 20.37 -16.67 -10.31
CA SER A 3 21.35 -17.10 -11.31
C SER A 3 22.74 -17.23 -10.66
N ASP A 4 23.56 -18.20 -11.09
CA ASP A 4 24.97 -18.32 -10.65
C ASP A 4 25.75 -17.00 -10.76
N GLN A 5 25.42 -16.19 -11.77
CA GLN A 5 26.02 -14.88 -11.98
C GLN A 5 25.58 -13.85 -10.94
N GLU A 6 24.32 -13.90 -10.51
CA GLU A 6 23.78 -13.04 -9.46
C GLU A 6 24.34 -13.43 -8.09
N PHE A 7 24.44 -14.73 -7.80
CA PHE A 7 25.09 -15.23 -6.59
C PHE A 7 26.55 -14.77 -6.48
N LYS A 8 27.34 -14.89 -7.56
CA LYS A 8 28.74 -14.43 -7.60
C LYS A 8 28.87 -12.92 -7.38
N ARG A 9 27.97 -12.11 -7.97
CA ARG A 9 27.96 -10.66 -7.77
C ARG A 9 27.65 -10.28 -6.33
N ALA A 10 26.60 -10.87 -5.75
CA ALA A 10 26.22 -10.65 -4.36
C ALA A 10 27.36 -11.02 -3.39
N LEU A 11 28.02 -12.15 -3.62
CA LEU A 11 29.19 -12.56 -2.84
C LEU A 11 30.36 -11.57 -2.97
N GLY A 12 30.58 -11.01 -4.17
CA GLY A 12 31.55 -9.94 -4.40
C GLY A 12 31.26 -8.68 -3.57
N TYR A 13 30.00 -8.25 -3.53
CA TYR A 13 29.59 -7.10 -2.70
C TYR A 13 29.76 -7.39 -1.21
N ALA A 14 29.39 -8.59 -0.75
CA ALA A 14 29.56 -9.02 0.64
C ALA A 14 31.03 -8.97 1.07
N ASN A 15 31.93 -9.55 0.26
CA ASN A 15 33.36 -9.52 0.54
C ASN A 15 33.90 -8.10 0.58
N SER A 16 33.50 -7.25 -0.37
CA SER A 16 33.90 -5.85 -0.39
C SER A 16 33.45 -5.09 0.86
N ALA A 17 32.21 -5.29 1.31
CA ALA A 17 31.69 -4.67 2.52
C ALA A 17 32.49 -5.10 3.77
N ILE A 18 32.80 -6.38 3.89
CA ILE A 18 33.61 -6.92 5.00
C ILE A 18 35.03 -6.36 4.98
N ASP A 19 35.65 -6.24 3.80
CA ASP A 19 36.99 -5.69 3.68
C ASP A 19 37.04 -4.20 4.06
N LEU A 20 36.00 -3.44 3.73
CA LEU A 20 35.86 -2.04 4.13
C LEU A 20 35.68 -1.89 5.66
N LEU A 21 34.84 -2.72 6.28
CA LEU A 21 34.66 -2.76 7.74
C LEU A 21 35.99 -3.01 8.45
N LYS A 22 36.76 -4.00 7.95
CA LYS A 22 38.07 -4.35 8.50
C LYS A 22 39.07 -3.19 8.36
N ARG A 23 39.15 -2.57 7.17
CA ARG A 23 40.06 -1.45 6.91
C ARG A 23 39.78 -0.25 7.80
N ALA A 24 38.50 0.11 7.94
CA ALA A 24 38.08 1.25 8.76
C ALA A 24 38.01 0.95 10.27
N THR A 25 38.31 -0.29 10.69
CA THR A 25 38.17 -0.74 12.09
C THR A 25 36.75 -0.48 12.65
N ILE A 26 35.73 -0.60 11.80
CA ILE A 26 34.33 -0.48 12.18
C ILE A 26 33.83 -1.86 12.58
N PRO A 27 33.19 -2.04 13.76
CA PRO A 27 32.62 -3.32 14.16
C PRO A 27 31.61 -3.80 13.12
N PRO A 28 31.61 -5.08 12.72
CA PRO A 28 30.70 -5.62 11.70
C PRO A 28 29.29 -5.85 12.25
N TYR A 29 28.71 -4.84 12.90
CA TYR A 29 27.32 -4.88 13.33
C TYR A 29 26.39 -4.81 12.11
N PRO A 30 25.17 -5.39 12.21
CA PRO A 30 24.24 -5.49 11.08
C PRO A 30 24.04 -4.18 10.32
N GLN A 31 23.86 -3.05 11.01
CA GLN A 31 23.67 -1.73 10.40
C GLN A 31 24.87 -1.24 9.58
N PHE A 32 26.10 -1.52 10.02
CA PHE A 32 27.32 -1.10 9.33
C PHE A 32 27.63 -2.01 8.15
N TYR A 33 27.32 -3.30 8.29
CA TYR A 33 27.35 -4.23 7.17
C TYR A 33 26.35 -3.82 6.09
N GLU A 34 25.11 -3.50 6.45
CA GLU A 34 24.06 -3.04 5.53
C GLU A 34 24.51 -1.76 4.79
N LEU A 35 25.06 -0.79 5.52
CA LEU A 35 25.61 0.45 4.93
C LEU A 35 26.67 0.18 3.87
N LEU A 36 27.69 -0.63 4.21
CA LEU A 36 28.81 -0.88 3.32
C LEU A 36 28.49 -1.88 2.21
N TYR A 37 27.55 -2.79 2.44
CA TYR A 37 26.99 -3.62 1.39
C TYR A 37 26.24 -2.77 0.37
N THR A 38 25.37 -1.86 0.83
CA THR A 38 24.65 -0.93 -0.05
C THR A 38 25.62 -0.06 -0.84
N TYR A 39 26.66 0.45 -0.20
CA TYR A 39 27.76 1.14 -0.88
C TYR A 39 28.42 0.25 -1.95
N ALA A 40 28.78 -1.00 -1.63
CA ALA A 40 29.46 -1.91 -2.56
C ALA A 40 28.61 -2.26 -3.79
N THR A 41 27.28 -2.30 -3.64
CA THR A 41 26.37 -2.53 -4.77
C THR A 41 26.28 -1.35 -5.74
N GLY A 42 26.57 -0.13 -5.27
CA GLY A 42 26.50 1.09 -6.09
C GLY A 42 25.08 1.59 -6.39
N VAL A 43 24.06 1.03 -5.74
CA VAL A 43 22.64 1.36 -6.04
C VAL A 43 22.21 2.73 -5.53
N ASN A 44 22.97 3.35 -4.62
CA ASN A 44 22.68 4.68 -4.08
C ASN A 44 23.84 5.66 -4.40
N PRO A 45 23.82 6.34 -5.57
CA PRO A 45 24.90 7.22 -5.99
C PRO A 45 25.23 8.33 -5.00
N SER A 46 24.24 8.85 -4.27
CA SER A 46 24.43 9.88 -3.25
C SER A 46 25.21 9.35 -2.05
N LEU A 47 24.86 8.17 -1.55
CA LEU A 47 25.60 7.46 -0.50
C LEU A 47 27.04 7.18 -0.97
N ASN A 48 27.19 6.64 -2.18
CA ASN A 48 28.51 6.35 -2.76
C ASN A 48 29.39 7.59 -2.85
N SER A 49 28.86 8.71 -3.32
CA SER A 49 29.60 9.98 -3.41
C SER A 49 30.07 10.45 -2.03
N ARG A 50 29.19 10.37 -1.02
CA ARG A 50 29.49 10.79 0.34
C ARG A 50 30.54 9.91 1.03
N ILE A 51 30.43 8.59 0.88
CA ILE A 51 31.44 7.67 1.40
C ILE A 51 32.79 7.87 0.69
N ASN A 52 32.78 8.07 -0.63
CA ASN A 52 34.00 8.35 -1.39
C ASN A 52 34.70 9.65 -0.96
N SER A 53 33.95 10.71 -0.63
CA SER A 53 34.57 11.96 -0.15
C SER A 53 35.22 11.75 1.22
N ILE A 54 34.56 11.00 2.11
CA ILE A 54 35.08 10.70 3.45
C ILE A 54 36.39 9.91 3.35
N PHE A 55 36.42 8.83 2.54
CA PHE A 55 37.64 8.03 2.35
C PHE A 55 38.82 8.81 1.74
N ARG A 56 38.57 9.95 1.08
CA ARG A 56 39.65 10.82 0.58
C ARG A 56 40.22 11.71 1.69
N GLU A 57 39.42 12.05 2.69
CA GLU A 57 39.81 12.92 3.81
C GLU A 57 40.42 12.12 4.97
N GLY A 58 40.10 10.83 5.09
CA GLY A 58 40.67 9.91 6.07
C GLY A 58 39.82 8.66 6.26
N ASP A 59 40.16 7.86 7.28
CA ASP A 59 39.35 6.68 7.62
C ASP A 59 38.03 7.11 8.31
N PRO A 60 36.87 6.54 7.90
CA PRO A 60 35.60 6.84 8.53
C PRO A 60 35.57 6.32 9.97
N THR A 61 35.02 7.14 10.87
CA THR A 61 34.77 6.72 12.25
C THR A 61 33.44 5.99 12.38
N VAL A 62 33.27 5.22 13.45
CA VAL A 62 32.01 4.51 13.76
C VAL A 62 30.82 5.48 13.85
N ASP A 63 31.02 6.64 14.49
CA ASP A 63 30.00 7.69 14.61
C ASP A 63 29.57 8.27 13.25
N LEU A 64 30.53 8.44 12.33
CA LEU A 64 30.24 8.89 10.97
C LEU A 64 29.48 7.83 10.18
N ALA A 65 29.84 6.55 10.32
CA ALA A 65 29.10 5.45 9.72
C ALA A 65 27.67 5.35 10.27
N GLU A 66 27.46 5.59 11.57
CA GLU A 66 26.13 5.60 12.18
C GLU A 66 25.27 6.76 11.67
N ARG A 67 25.85 7.95 11.50
CA ARG A 67 25.17 9.08 10.86
C ARG A 67 24.76 8.78 9.43
N LEU A 68 25.67 8.22 8.63
CA LEU A 68 25.37 7.83 7.24
C LEU A 68 24.28 6.76 7.17
N TYR A 69 24.30 5.77 8.06
CA TYR A 69 23.25 4.76 8.14
C TYR A 69 21.88 5.39 8.41
N ASN A 70 21.81 6.30 9.40
CA ASN A 70 20.56 6.98 9.74
C ASN A 70 20.06 7.88 8.60
N GLU A 71 20.95 8.60 7.94
CA GLU A 71 20.62 9.53 6.86
C GLU A 71 20.17 8.83 5.58
N PHE A 72 20.89 7.79 5.16
CA PHE A 72 20.67 7.18 3.84
C PHE A 72 19.80 5.94 3.88
N LEU A 73 19.88 5.11 4.92
CA LEU A 73 19.19 3.82 4.94
C LEU A 73 17.96 3.85 5.85
N LYS A 74 18.09 4.35 7.07
CA LYS A 74 16.96 4.44 8.01
C LYS A 74 15.87 5.41 7.54
N ALA A 75 16.27 6.52 6.92
CA ALA A 75 15.32 7.49 6.35
C ALA A 75 14.63 6.98 5.07
N GLN A 76 15.34 6.21 4.22
CA GLN A 76 14.72 5.54 3.08
C GLN A 76 13.67 4.52 3.55
N ASP A 77 14.00 3.71 4.56
CA ASP A 77 13.07 2.77 5.20
C ASP A 77 11.79 3.46 5.71
N ALA A 78 11.93 4.63 6.31
CA ALA A 78 10.80 5.42 6.78
C ALA A 78 9.97 5.98 5.61
N ASN A 79 10.62 6.49 4.56
CA ASN A 79 9.96 7.07 3.41
C ASN A 79 9.24 6.02 2.54
N GLU A 80 9.82 4.82 2.38
CA GLU A 80 9.18 3.68 1.70
C GLU A 80 7.97 3.19 2.49
N ARG A 81 8.06 3.16 3.82
CA ARG A 81 6.91 2.86 4.69
C ARG A 81 5.80 3.91 4.57
N ILE A 82 6.12 5.20 4.61
CA ILE A 82 5.12 6.26 4.43
C ILE A 82 4.51 6.20 3.03
N SER A 83 5.30 5.95 1.99
CA SER A 83 4.80 5.85 0.61
C SER A 83 3.87 4.65 0.44
N SER A 84 4.23 3.48 0.94
CA SER A 84 3.38 2.28 0.89
C SER A 84 2.11 2.43 1.72
N VAL A 85 2.16 3.10 2.87
CA VAL A 85 0.96 3.45 3.65
C VAL A 85 0.06 4.41 2.87
N SER A 86 0.64 5.43 2.24
CA SER A 86 -0.11 6.41 1.44
C SER A 86 -0.78 5.77 0.23
N GLU A 87 -0.08 4.89 -0.48
CA GLU A 87 -0.62 4.12 -1.61
C GLU A 87 -1.76 3.20 -1.18
N ARG A 88 -1.60 2.46 -0.08
CA ARG A 88 -2.66 1.63 0.50
C ARG A 88 -3.88 2.46 0.91
N MET A 89 -3.66 3.65 1.48
CA MET A 89 -4.74 4.54 1.86
C MET A 89 -5.50 5.07 0.64
N SER A 90 -4.79 5.48 -0.42
CA SER A 90 -5.39 5.92 -1.69
C SER A 90 -6.26 4.83 -2.32
N HIS A 91 -5.75 3.61 -2.46
CA HIS A 91 -6.54 2.49 -3.00
C HIS A 91 -7.78 2.17 -2.16
N ARG A 92 -7.70 2.36 -0.84
CA ARG A 92 -8.84 2.14 0.05
C ARG A 92 -9.93 3.20 -0.15
N ILE A 93 -9.53 4.46 -0.33
CA ILE A 93 -10.42 5.57 -0.59
C ILE A 93 -11.14 5.37 -1.93
N GLU A 94 -10.41 4.99 -2.98
CA GLU A 94 -10.98 4.64 -4.30
C GLU A 94 -12.01 3.51 -4.19
N ALA A 95 -11.67 2.41 -3.51
CA ALA A 95 -12.57 1.27 -3.37
C ALA A 95 -13.88 1.60 -2.64
N VAL A 96 -13.83 2.54 -1.68
CA VAL A 96 -15.02 3.07 -0.99
C VAL A 96 -15.82 4.00 -1.91
N HIS A 97 -15.16 4.86 -2.68
CA HIS A 97 -15.83 5.73 -3.64
C HIS A 97 -16.62 4.93 -4.69
N ASP A 98 -16.01 3.91 -5.27
CA ASP A 98 -16.67 3.01 -6.23
C ASP A 98 -17.89 2.30 -5.61
N ALA A 99 -17.81 1.95 -4.32
CA ALA A 99 -18.90 1.32 -3.60
C ALA A 99 -20.08 2.27 -3.40
N ILE A 100 -19.78 3.53 -3.06
CA ILE A 100 -20.78 4.59 -2.90
C ILE A 100 -21.46 4.84 -4.23
N ASP A 101 -20.70 4.97 -5.33
CA ASP A 101 -21.25 5.20 -6.66
C ASP A 101 -22.16 4.05 -7.12
N THR A 102 -21.75 2.81 -6.83
CA THR A 102 -22.56 1.62 -7.10
C THR A 102 -23.86 1.63 -6.30
N ALA A 103 -23.79 1.97 -5.00
CA ALA A 103 -24.95 2.07 -4.13
C ALA A 103 -25.91 3.19 -4.59
N MET A 104 -25.38 4.36 -4.95
CA MET A 104 -26.16 5.48 -5.49
C MET A 104 -26.85 5.13 -6.81
N THR A 105 -26.14 4.49 -7.73
CA THR A 105 -26.69 4.06 -9.02
C THR A 105 -27.82 3.05 -8.82
N THR A 106 -27.61 2.07 -7.95
CA THR A 106 -28.63 1.06 -7.61
C THR A 106 -29.84 1.68 -6.91
N ALA A 107 -29.60 2.66 -6.04
CA ALA A 107 -30.67 3.40 -5.37
C ALA A 107 -31.54 4.22 -6.31
N ASN A 108 -30.91 4.89 -7.28
CA ASN A 108 -31.62 5.62 -8.33
C ASN A 108 -32.44 4.67 -9.22
N ALA A 109 -31.88 3.52 -9.59
CA ALA A 109 -32.60 2.51 -10.37
C ALA A 109 -33.82 1.96 -9.62
N TYR A 110 -33.66 1.65 -8.33
CA TYR A 110 -34.76 1.22 -7.47
C TYR A 110 -35.85 2.28 -7.34
N SER A 111 -35.47 3.54 -7.10
CA SER A 111 -36.42 4.66 -7.03
C SER A 111 -37.18 4.85 -8.34
N GLY A 112 -36.50 4.73 -9.48
CA GLY A 112 -37.13 4.80 -10.80
C GLY A 112 -38.11 3.65 -11.06
N ALA A 113 -37.75 2.42 -10.64
CA ALA A 113 -38.66 1.28 -10.73
C ALA A 113 -39.91 1.45 -9.85
N LEU A 114 -39.76 2.03 -8.66
CA LEU A 114 -40.88 2.34 -7.77
C LEU A 114 -41.80 3.41 -8.35
N GLN A 115 -41.25 4.50 -8.90
CA GLN A 115 -42.03 5.55 -9.56
C GLN A 115 -42.81 5.02 -10.76
N ALA A 116 -42.17 4.19 -11.60
CA ALA A 116 -42.85 3.57 -12.74
C ALA A 116 -44.01 2.66 -12.29
N ALA A 117 -43.78 1.84 -11.26
CA ALA A 117 -44.83 0.98 -10.71
C ALA A 117 -45.99 1.77 -10.12
N THR A 118 -45.74 2.88 -9.41
CA THR A 118 -46.79 3.75 -8.90
C THR A 118 -47.61 4.37 -10.03
N GLY A 119 -46.97 4.83 -11.10
CA GLY A 119 -47.68 5.41 -12.26
C GLY A 119 -48.54 4.39 -13.01
N ASP A 120 -48.08 3.15 -13.13
CA ASP A 120 -48.85 2.09 -13.79
C ASP A 120 -50.01 1.57 -12.93
N LEU A 121 -49.97 1.76 -11.60
CA LEU A 121 -51.04 1.41 -10.66
C LEU A 121 -52.20 2.41 -10.64
N ASP A 122 -52.01 3.63 -11.15
CA ASP A 122 -53.08 4.63 -11.29
C ASP A 122 -54.07 4.32 -12.44
N GLY A 123 -53.81 3.25 -13.21
CA GLY A 123 -54.71 2.70 -14.24
C GLY A 123 -55.43 1.41 -13.81
N ASP A 124 -56.35 0.92 -14.65
CA ASP A 124 -57.09 -0.33 -14.42
C ASP A 124 -56.19 -1.54 -14.75
N ALA A 125 -55.23 -1.83 -13.86
CA ALA A 125 -54.19 -2.83 -14.07
C ALA A 125 -54.69 -4.26 -13.82
N ASP A 126 -54.47 -5.15 -14.80
CA ASP A 126 -54.86 -6.55 -14.67
C ASP A 126 -53.94 -7.34 -13.68
N PRO A 127 -54.39 -8.51 -13.19
CA PRO A 127 -53.61 -9.33 -12.24
C PRO A 127 -52.25 -9.82 -12.77
N GLN A 128 -52.06 -9.98 -14.09
CA GLN A 128 -50.77 -10.38 -14.66
C GLN A 128 -49.78 -9.21 -14.64
N THR A 129 -50.26 -8.02 -14.95
CA THR A 129 -49.52 -6.75 -14.92
C THR A 129 -49.00 -6.47 -13.50
N LEU A 130 -49.86 -6.63 -12.49
CA LEU A 130 -49.48 -6.54 -11.07
C LEU A 130 -48.39 -7.55 -10.68
N LYS A 131 -48.49 -8.80 -11.16
CA LYS A 131 -47.52 -9.86 -10.87
C LYS A 131 -46.14 -9.58 -11.50
N VAL A 132 -46.12 -9.00 -12.70
CA VAL A 132 -44.88 -8.59 -13.38
C VAL A 132 -44.21 -7.43 -12.62
N MET A 133 -44.98 -6.42 -12.21
CA MET A 133 -44.49 -5.29 -11.41
C MET A 133 -43.92 -5.74 -10.08
N ALA A 134 -44.63 -6.58 -9.33
CA ALA A 134 -44.18 -7.11 -8.05
C ALA A 134 -42.86 -7.88 -8.20
N ARG A 135 -42.70 -8.67 -9.27
CA ARG A 135 -41.44 -9.38 -9.56
C ARG A 135 -40.29 -8.43 -9.89
N ARG A 136 -40.56 -7.37 -10.65
CA ARG A 136 -39.56 -6.34 -10.98
C ARG A 136 -39.10 -5.59 -9.74
N LEU A 137 -40.03 -5.10 -8.92
CA LEU A 137 -39.72 -4.42 -7.66
C LEU A 137 -38.93 -5.32 -6.71
N LEU A 138 -39.33 -6.57 -6.54
CA LEU A 138 -38.59 -7.54 -5.72
C LEU A 138 -37.15 -7.74 -6.23
N GLY A 139 -36.96 -7.76 -7.55
CA GLY A 139 -35.64 -7.84 -8.17
C GLY A 139 -34.77 -6.62 -7.88
N GLU A 140 -35.32 -5.41 -8.02
CA GLU A 140 -34.59 -4.18 -7.72
C GLU A 140 -34.34 -3.99 -6.21
N THR A 141 -35.26 -4.41 -5.34
CA THR A 141 -35.04 -4.43 -3.87
C THR A 141 -33.88 -5.34 -3.51
N ARG A 142 -33.79 -6.54 -4.10
CA ARG A 142 -32.67 -7.46 -3.85
C ARG A 142 -31.34 -6.87 -4.30
N ARG A 143 -31.30 -6.26 -5.48
CA ARG A 143 -30.09 -5.56 -5.97
C ARG A 143 -29.66 -4.44 -5.01
N MET A 144 -30.60 -3.66 -4.50
CA MET A 144 -30.32 -2.64 -3.48
C MET A 144 -29.74 -3.24 -2.20
N GLN A 145 -30.32 -4.35 -1.72
CA GLN A 145 -29.82 -5.04 -0.52
C GLN A 145 -28.38 -5.55 -0.73
N ASP A 146 -28.10 -6.14 -1.90
CA ASP A 146 -26.76 -6.62 -2.24
C ASP A 146 -25.74 -5.46 -2.32
N ALA A 147 -26.12 -4.34 -2.96
CA ALA A 147 -25.26 -3.15 -3.07
C ALA A 147 -24.95 -2.53 -1.70
N ASN A 148 -25.97 -2.42 -0.82
CA ASN A 148 -25.76 -1.95 0.54
C ASN A 148 -24.86 -2.89 1.35
N HIS A 149 -25.04 -4.20 1.21
CA HIS A 149 -24.19 -5.16 1.91
C HIS A 149 -22.73 -5.08 1.46
N GLN A 150 -22.49 -4.92 0.15
CA GLN A 150 -21.13 -4.72 -0.37
C GLN A 150 -20.51 -3.40 0.12
N LEU A 151 -21.30 -2.33 0.20
CA LEU A 151 -20.86 -1.06 0.77
C LEU A 151 -20.46 -1.22 2.25
N GLU A 152 -21.29 -1.89 3.05
CA GLU A 152 -21.00 -2.17 4.46
C GLU A 152 -19.70 -2.98 4.63
N GLN A 153 -19.51 -4.04 3.85
CA GLN A 153 -18.29 -4.83 3.87
C GLN A 153 -17.04 -4.00 3.54
N LYS A 154 -17.11 -3.19 2.48
CA LYS A 154 -15.99 -2.33 2.07
C LYS A 154 -15.66 -1.26 3.12
N LEU A 155 -16.68 -0.66 3.73
CA LEU A 155 -16.53 0.29 4.84
C LEU A 155 -15.92 -0.38 6.08
N GLN A 156 -16.41 -1.55 6.46
CA GLN A 156 -15.90 -2.26 7.64
C GLN A 156 -14.45 -2.68 7.47
N ALA A 157 -14.09 -3.22 6.32
CA ALA A 157 -12.70 -3.55 6.05
C ALA A 157 -11.82 -2.29 5.93
N SER A 158 -12.37 -1.13 5.49
CA SER A 158 -11.64 0.15 5.47
C SER A 158 -11.34 0.63 6.89
N ARG A 159 -12.31 0.50 7.80
CA ARG A 159 -12.12 0.80 9.23
C ARG A 159 -11.07 -0.09 9.87
N HIS A 160 -11.08 -1.39 9.59
CA HIS A 160 -10.09 -2.34 10.12
C HIS A 160 -8.66 -1.98 9.66
N ASP A 161 -8.49 -1.64 8.39
CA ASP A 161 -7.19 -1.23 7.86
C ASP A 161 -6.70 0.08 8.46
N LEU A 162 -7.58 1.07 8.63
CA LEU A 162 -7.23 2.34 9.30
C LEU A 162 -6.82 2.13 10.77
N GLU A 163 -7.45 1.20 11.49
CA GLU A 163 -7.04 0.82 12.84
C GLU A 163 -5.68 0.12 12.85
N GLY A 164 -5.43 -0.80 11.91
CA GLY A 164 -4.13 -1.45 11.75
C GLY A 164 -3.01 -0.47 11.42
N LEU A 165 -3.27 0.52 10.57
CA LEU A 165 -2.33 1.60 10.25
C LEU A 165 -2.01 2.46 11.49
N ARG A 166 -3.03 2.79 12.31
CA ARG A 166 -2.84 3.59 13.53
C ARG A 166 -2.02 2.86 14.59
N ILE A 167 -2.18 1.54 14.73
CA ILE A 167 -1.37 0.73 15.65
C ILE A 167 0.07 0.60 15.14
N GLY A 168 0.27 0.45 13.83
CA GLY A 168 1.61 0.40 13.23
C GLY A 168 2.45 1.67 13.45
N ILE A 169 1.79 2.83 13.62
CA ILE A 169 2.44 4.11 13.94
C ILE A 169 2.71 4.25 15.45
N ALA A 170 1.91 3.64 16.32
CA ALA A 170 2.00 3.78 17.78
C ALA A 170 2.94 2.79 18.48
N VAL A 171 3.43 1.75 17.78
CA VAL A 171 4.28 0.68 18.33
C VAL A 171 5.78 0.90 18.03
N LYS A 172 6.19 2.08 17.54
CA LYS A 172 7.60 2.47 17.37
C LYS A 172 7.85 3.89 17.84
#